data_AF-A0A2G4IU07-F1
#
_entry.id   AF-A0A2G4IU07-F1
#
_cell.length_a   1.000
_cell.length_b   1.000
_cell.length_c   1.000
_cell.angle_alpha   90.00
_cell.angle_beta   90.00
_cell.angle_gamma   90.00
#
_symmetry.space_group_name_H-M   'P 1'
#
loop_
_entity.id
_entity.type
_entity.pdbx_description
1 polymer ?
#
loop_
_entity_poly.entity_id
_entity_poly.type
_entity_poly.pdbx_seq_one_letter_code
_entity_poly.pdbx_strand_id
1 'polypeptide(L)'
;MTAPTHAEQPRPAEQPTPSQRPAMRQMPVSSALQMPPSQRDLVAARKELKARFREPLLHTETTAGAMAAAEELFAAAISEEEPRLKWLLLAESRRLATTAGNAAAITRAITLACATYEFDALELELRSLTEIPLRSLDSARAVAFATVAENLALRAEADGRLEMAVSGQTLAIRAWQRAGNTTAARRAAIRHDALENARQQRLSEQKLQPKNPS
;
A
#
# COMPACT_ATOMS: atom_id res chain seq x y z
N MET A 1 -49.85 -62.14 52.61
CA MET A 1 -49.65 -62.22 51.15
C MET A 1 -49.10 -60.88 50.68
N THR A 2 -47.81 -60.91 50.34
CA THR A 2 -46.97 -60.06 49.47
C THR A 2 -47.37 -58.60 49.11
N ALA A 3 -46.64 -57.65 49.74
CA ALA A 3 -45.95 -56.44 49.21
C ALA A 3 -46.76 -55.30 48.51
N PRO A 4 -46.18 -54.09 48.22
CA PRO A 4 -44.86 -53.54 48.57
C PRO A 4 -44.79 -52.06 49.07
N THR A 5 -43.66 -51.74 49.73
CA THR A 5 -42.71 -50.64 49.46
C THR A 5 -43.17 -49.19 49.23
N HIS A 6 -42.77 -48.29 50.13
CA HIS A 6 -42.29 -46.95 49.74
C HIS A 6 -40.93 -46.67 50.40
N ALA A 7 -39.98 -46.29 49.54
CA ALA A 7 -38.59 -45.97 49.84
C ALA A 7 -38.45 -44.52 50.29
N GLU A 8 -37.69 -44.28 51.35
CA GLU A 8 -37.29 -42.93 51.77
C GLU A 8 -35.87 -42.66 51.26
N GLN A 9 -35.78 -41.75 50.28
CA GLN A 9 -34.54 -41.31 49.65
C GLN A 9 -33.76 -40.36 50.58
N PRO A 10 -32.46 -40.58 50.83
CA PRO A 10 -31.58 -39.55 51.35
C PRO A 10 -31.18 -38.56 50.25
N ARG A 11 -31.24 -37.25 50.58
CA ARG A 11 -30.86 -36.09 49.77
C ARG A 11 -29.46 -36.24 49.12
N PRO A 12 -29.29 -35.94 47.82
CA PRO A 12 -27.97 -35.69 47.28
C PRO A 12 -27.43 -34.34 47.75
N ALA A 13 -26.18 -34.34 48.22
CA ALA A 13 -25.40 -33.16 48.55
C ALA A 13 -25.18 -32.27 47.30
N GLU A 14 -25.22 -30.95 47.52
CA GLU A 14 -24.96 -29.92 46.52
C GLU A 14 -23.59 -30.13 45.85
N GLN A 15 -23.60 -30.25 44.52
CA GLN A 15 -22.39 -30.26 43.72
C GLN A 15 -21.81 -28.83 43.67
N PRO A 16 -20.50 -28.64 43.92
CA PRO A 16 -19.87 -27.33 43.76
C PRO A 16 -19.90 -26.92 42.28
N THR A 17 -20.39 -25.71 42.02
CA THR A 17 -20.45 -25.11 40.69
C THR A 17 -19.03 -25.01 40.11
N PRO A 18 -18.77 -25.50 38.88
CA PRO A 18 -17.45 -25.34 38.28
C PRO A 18 -17.19 -23.85 38.02
N SER A 19 -16.11 -23.33 38.60
CA SER A 19 -15.61 -21.98 38.33
C SER A 19 -15.41 -21.79 36.82
N GLN A 20 -16.18 -20.90 36.22
CA GLN A 20 -16.01 -20.51 34.82
C GLN A 20 -14.62 -19.89 34.67
N ARG A 21 -13.75 -20.55 33.90
CA ARG A 21 -12.48 -19.94 33.47
C ARG A 21 -12.80 -18.66 32.68
N PRO A 22 -12.04 -17.57 32.84
CA PRO A 22 -12.18 -16.41 31.99
C PRO A 22 -12.00 -16.84 30.53
N ALA A 23 -13.05 -16.72 29.72
CA ALA A 23 -12.93 -16.90 28.29
C ALA A 23 -11.97 -15.80 27.79
N MET A 24 -10.82 -16.19 27.24
CA MET A 24 -10.00 -15.29 26.44
C MET A 24 -10.92 -14.67 25.40
N ARG A 25 -11.19 -13.36 25.53
CA ARG A 25 -11.79 -12.58 24.44
C ARG A 25 -10.84 -12.71 23.27
N GLN A 26 -11.20 -13.56 22.31
CA GLN A 26 -10.52 -13.61 21.03
C GLN A 26 -10.62 -12.20 20.48
N MET A 27 -9.46 -11.54 20.36
CA MET A 27 -9.39 -10.30 19.60
C MET A 27 -9.93 -10.63 18.21
N PRO A 28 -10.81 -9.80 17.64
CA PRO A 28 -11.30 -10.02 16.29
C PRO A 28 -10.09 -10.19 15.38
N VAL A 29 -10.07 -11.34 14.69
CA VAL A 29 -9.04 -11.67 13.71
C VAL A 29 -8.97 -10.48 12.74
N SER A 30 -7.78 -9.90 12.58
CA SER A 30 -7.54 -8.82 11.63
C SER A 30 -8.27 -9.11 10.33
N SER A 31 -9.09 -8.16 9.86
CA SER A 31 -9.68 -8.19 8.52
C SER A 31 -8.60 -8.61 7.54
N ALA A 32 -8.70 -9.82 6.99
CA ALA A 32 -7.79 -10.27 5.95
C ALA A 32 -7.87 -9.26 4.79
N LEU A 33 -6.72 -8.78 4.33
CA LEU A 33 -6.67 -7.92 3.14
C LEU A 33 -7.34 -8.66 1.98
N GLN A 34 -8.07 -7.91 1.15
CA GLN A 34 -8.75 -8.48 0.00
C GLN A 34 -7.80 -8.53 -1.20
N MET A 35 -7.89 -9.57 -2.03
CA MET A 35 -7.21 -9.50 -3.32
C MET A 35 -7.80 -8.38 -4.18
N PRO A 36 -6.97 -7.62 -4.93
CA PRO A 36 -7.46 -6.65 -5.89
C PRO A 36 -8.47 -7.30 -6.86
N PRO A 37 -9.58 -6.60 -7.19
CA PRO A 37 -10.57 -7.12 -8.12
C PRO A 37 -9.97 -7.45 -9.50
N SER A 38 -10.43 -8.54 -10.11
CA SER A 38 -9.95 -8.93 -11.45
C SER A 38 -10.47 -7.98 -12.53
N GLN A 39 -9.82 -7.96 -13.69
CA GLN A 39 -10.24 -7.14 -14.83
C GLN A 39 -11.69 -7.38 -15.27
N ARG A 40 -12.17 -8.63 -15.10
CA ARG A 40 -13.55 -9.03 -15.40
C ARG A 40 -14.54 -8.43 -14.40
N ASP A 41 -14.16 -8.37 -13.12
CA ASP A 41 -15.01 -7.82 -12.06
C ASP A 41 -15.18 -6.31 -12.17
N LEU A 42 -14.19 -5.63 -12.77
CA LEU A 42 -14.18 -4.17 -12.91
C LEU A 42 -15.08 -3.64 -14.04
N VAL A 43 -15.65 -4.50 -14.90
CA VAL A 43 -16.42 -4.03 -16.08
C VAL A 43 -17.63 -3.18 -15.67
N ALA A 44 -18.41 -3.61 -14.67
CA ALA A 44 -19.56 -2.86 -14.19
C ALA A 44 -19.14 -1.60 -13.43
N ALA A 45 -18.15 -1.71 -12.53
CA ALA A 45 -17.65 -0.59 -11.74
C ALA A 45 -17.03 0.52 -12.62
N ARG A 46 -16.46 0.19 -13.78
CA ARG A 46 -15.99 1.19 -14.77
C ARG A 46 -17.12 2.04 -15.35
N LYS A 47 -18.28 1.42 -15.61
CA LYS A 47 -19.46 2.17 -16.08
C LYS A 47 -19.92 3.12 -14.99
N GLU A 48 -19.93 2.65 -13.74
CA GLU A 48 -20.32 3.45 -12.58
C GLU A 48 -19.37 4.63 -12.37
N LEU A 49 -18.06 4.41 -12.42
CA LEU A 49 -17.05 5.47 -12.32
C LEU A 49 -17.26 6.55 -13.38
N LYS A 50 -17.46 6.14 -14.64
CA LYS A 50 -17.71 7.08 -15.74
C LYS A 50 -19.03 7.83 -15.61
N ALA A 51 -20.05 7.20 -15.02
CA ALA A 51 -21.35 7.83 -14.80
C ALA A 51 -21.29 8.86 -13.66
N ARG A 52 -20.71 8.48 -12.51
CA ARG A 52 -20.63 9.33 -11.31
C ARG A 52 -19.63 10.48 -11.45
N PHE A 53 -18.48 10.22 -12.06
CA PHE A 53 -17.35 11.17 -12.12
C PHE A 53 -17.11 11.69 -13.54
N ARG A 54 -18.16 11.79 -14.35
CA ARG A 54 -18.04 12.29 -15.73
C ARG A 54 -17.42 13.68 -15.78
N GLU A 55 -17.94 14.61 -14.97
CA GLU A 55 -17.53 16.02 -14.99
C GLU A 55 -16.05 16.19 -14.59
N PRO A 56 -15.57 15.61 -13.48
CA PRO A 56 -14.16 15.71 -13.11
C PRO A 56 -13.22 15.14 -14.18
N LEU A 57 -13.62 14.05 -14.82
CA LEU A 57 -12.82 13.38 -15.84
C LEU A 57 -12.73 14.15 -17.17
N LEU A 58 -13.69 15.04 -17.47
CA LEU A 58 -13.69 15.86 -18.69
C LEU A 58 -12.60 16.93 -18.69
N HIS A 59 -12.10 17.34 -17.52
CA HIS A 59 -11.16 18.47 -17.40
C HIS A 59 -9.71 18.03 -17.16
N THR A 60 -9.39 16.77 -17.43
CA THR A 60 -8.08 16.15 -17.10
C THR A 60 -6.95 16.45 -18.09
N GLU A 61 -7.21 17.21 -19.15
CA GLU A 61 -6.22 17.56 -20.18
C GLU A 61 -5.13 18.52 -19.68
N THR A 62 -5.41 19.24 -18.59
CA THR A 62 -4.45 20.14 -17.94
C THR A 62 -3.89 19.51 -16.67
N THR A 63 -2.67 19.89 -16.27
CA THR A 63 -2.10 19.46 -15.00
C THR A 63 -3.00 19.81 -13.82
N ALA A 64 -3.55 21.03 -13.79
CA ALA A 64 -4.42 21.48 -12.70
C ALA A 64 -5.72 20.68 -12.64
N GLY A 65 -6.37 20.44 -13.78
CA GLY A 65 -7.59 19.64 -13.84
C GLY A 65 -7.35 18.16 -13.52
N ALA A 66 -6.23 17.58 -13.97
CA ALA A 66 -5.83 16.24 -13.56
C ALA A 66 -5.58 16.13 -12.05
N MET A 67 -4.96 17.14 -11.42
CA MET A 67 -4.79 17.18 -9.97
C MET A 67 -6.14 17.28 -9.25
N ALA A 68 -7.03 18.18 -9.68
CA ALA A 68 -8.35 18.34 -9.06
C ALA A 68 -9.16 17.04 -9.14
N ALA A 69 -9.23 16.42 -10.32
CA ALA A 69 -9.91 15.14 -10.51
C ALA A 69 -9.26 14.02 -9.68
N ALA A 70 -7.93 13.99 -9.57
CA ALA A 70 -7.24 13.00 -8.73
C ALA A 70 -7.63 13.13 -7.25
N GLU A 71 -7.68 14.35 -6.70
CA GLU A 71 -8.09 14.59 -5.31
C GLU A 71 -9.57 14.24 -5.10
N GLU A 72 -10.45 14.57 -6.05
CA GLU A 72 -11.87 14.26 -5.92
C GLU A 72 -12.12 12.74 -5.92
N LEU A 73 -11.49 12.01 -6.84
CA LEU A 73 -11.58 10.55 -6.87
C LEU A 73 -10.98 9.91 -5.61
N PHE A 74 -9.88 10.48 -5.09
CA PHE A 74 -9.30 10.03 -3.82
C PHE A 74 -10.27 10.26 -2.66
N ALA A 75 -10.86 11.45 -2.55
CA ALA A 75 -11.83 11.78 -1.52
C ALA A 75 -13.06 10.85 -1.58
N ALA A 76 -13.58 10.59 -2.78
CA ALA A 76 -14.68 9.65 -2.97
C ALA A 76 -14.30 8.22 -2.54
N ALA A 77 -13.07 7.78 -2.82
CA ALA A 77 -12.60 6.45 -2.44
C ALA A 77 -12.53 6.23 -0.93
N ILE A 78 -12.33 7.28 -0.12
CA ILE A 78 -12.27 7.18 1.35
C ILE A 78 -13.60 6.66 1.90
N SER A 79 -14.72 7.19 1.39
CA SER A 79 -16.08 6.83 1.83
C SER A 79 -16.73 5.71 1.02
N GLU A 80 -16.10 5.22 -0.05
CA GLU A 80 -16.71 4.21 -0.92
C GLU A 80 -16.77 2.83 -0.23
N GLU A 81 -17.95 2.22 -0.21
CA GLU A 81 -18.15 0.91 0.41
C GLU A 81 -17.99 -0.24 -0.60
N GLU A 82 -18.30 0.01 -1.87
CA GLU A 82 -18.20 -1.02 -2.91
C GLU A 82 -16.70 -1.23 -3.28
N PRO A 83 -16.13 -2.44 -3.03
CA PRO A 83 -14.69 -2.63 -3.16
C PRO A 83 -14.15 -2.51 -4.59
N ARG A 84 -14.96 -2.76 -5.61
CA ARG A 84 -14.52 -2.68 -7.02
C ARG A 84 -14.44 -1.23 -7.48
N LEU A 85 -15.40 -0.41 -7.07
CA LEU A 85 -15.43 1.02 -7.33
C LEU A 85 -14.35 1.73 -6.54
N LYS A 86 -14.18 1.42 -5.24
CA LYS A 86 -13.07 1.94 -4.42
C LYS A 86 -11.71 1.67 -5.08
N TRP A 87 -11.46 0.44 -5.53
CA TRP A 87 -10.24 0.09 -6.24
C TRP A 87 -10.04 0.93 -7.51
N LEU A 88 -11.09 1.12 -8.31
CA LEU A 88 -11.01 1.93 -9.54
C LEU A 88 -10.78 3.40 -9.25
N LEU A 89 -11.43 3.97 -8.23
CA LEU A 89 -11.24 5.37 -7.83
C LEU A 89 -9.78 5.62 -7.42
N LEU A 90 -9.20 4.71 -6.63
CA LEU A 90 -7.80 4.77 -6.21
C LEU A 90 -6.83 4.60 -7.38
N ALA A 91 -7.09 3.64 -8.28
CA ALA A 91 -6.27 3.41 -9.46
C ALA A 91 -6.31 4.60 -10.43
N GLU A 92 -7.48 5.20 -10.64
CA GLU A 92 -7.65 6.34 -11.53
C GLU A 92 -7.10 7.63 -10.92
N SER A 93 -7.32 7.86 -9.62
CA SER A 93 -6.67 8.94 -8.87
C SER A 93 -5.15 8.88 -9.01
N ARG A 94 -4.55 7.69 -8.82
CA ARG A 94 -3.12 7.47 -9.02
C ARG A 94 -2.69 7.78 -10.47
N ARG A 95 -3.42 7.28 -11.47
CA ARG A 95 -3.12 7.52 -12.89
C ARG A 95 -3.09 9.01 -13.23
N LEU A 96 -4.08 9.76 -12.73
CA LEU A 96 -4.17 11.21 -12.93
C LEU A 96 -3.08 11.96 -12.16
N ALA A 97 -2.76 11.54 -10.94
CA ALA A 97 -1.64 12.05 -10.17
C ALA A 97 -0.29 11.83 -10.89
N THR A 98 -0.06 10.65 -11.49
CA THR A 98 1.10 10.38 -12.34
C THR A 98 1.16 11.33 -13.52
N THR A 99 0.04 11.51 -14.23
CA THR A 99 -0.04 12.41 -15.39
C THR A 99 0.26 13.86 -14.99
N ALA A 100 -0.20 14.29 -13.81
CA ALA A 100 0.04 15.62 -13.28
C ALA A 100 1.43 15.80 -12.63
N GLY A 101 2.19 14.73 -12.43
CA GLY A 101 3.46 14.76 -11.71
C GLY A 101 3.32 15.00 -10.20
N ASN A 102 2.19 14.61 -9.59
CA ASN A 102 1.93 14.75 -8.16
C ASN A 102 2.30 13.48 -7.39
N ALA A 103 3.58 13.37 -7.02
CA ALA A 103 4.12 12.21 -6.31
C ALA A 103 3.42 11.95 -4.95
N ALA A 104 3.06 13.00 -4.21
CA ALA A 104 2.41 12.85 -2.90
C ALA A 104 1.00 12.26 -3.02
N ALA A 105 0.25 12.60 -4.07
CA ALA A 105 -1.06 12.01 -4.34
C ALA A 105 -0.95 10.51 -4.73
N ILE A 106 0.09 10.12 -5.47
CA ILE A 106 0.38 8.70 -5.76
C ILE A 106 0.56 7.91 -4.47
N THR A 107 1.43 8.38 -3.57
CA THR A 107 1.69 7.70 -2.29
C THR A 107 0.40 7.58 -1.47
N ARG A 108 -0.39 8.66 -1.33
CA ARG A 108 -1.66 8.62 -0.59
C ARG A 108 -2.64 7.60 -1.15
N ALA A 109 -2.83 7.59 -2.47
CA ALA A 109 -3.73 6.63 -3.13
C ALA A 109 -3.28 5.18 -2.90
N ILE A 110 -1.97 4.91 -2.99
CA ILE A 110 -1.41 3.58 -2.74
C ILE A 110 -1.53 3.17 -1.26
N THR A 111 -1.25 4.08 -0.32
CA THR A 111 -1.40 3.82 1.11
C THR A 111 -2.85 3.48 1.47
N LEU A 112 -3.82 4.21 0.92
CA LEU A 112 -5.23 3.89 1.15
C LEU A 112 -5.62 2.55 0.50
N ALA A 113 -5.09 2.25 -0.70
CA ALA A 113 -5.32 0.96 -1.34
C ALA A 113 -4.72 -0.20 -0.53
N CYS A 114 -3.49 -0.09 -0.03
CA CYS A 114 -2.83 -1.18 0.69
C CYS A 114 -3.44 -1.45 2.08
N ALA A 115 -4.20 -0.50 2.63
CA ALA A 115 -5.00 -0.72 3.83
C ALA A 115 -6.21 -1.65 3.59
N THR A 116 -6.62 -1.82 2.33
CA THR A 116 -7.80 -2.62 1.96
C THR A 116 -7.43 -3.86 1.13
N TYR A 117 -6.44 -3.75 0.25
CA TYR A 117 -6.08 -4.78 -0.72
C TYR A 117 -4.65 -5.29 -0.58
N GLU A 118 -4.45 -6.57 -0.86
CA GLU A 118 -3.14 -7.23 -0.88
C GLU A 118 -2.49 -7.10 -2.27
N PHE A 119 -1.46 -6.27 -2.39
CA PHE A 119 -0.65 -6.13 -3.60
C PHE A 119 0.73 -5.57 -3.27
N ASP A 120 1.65 -5.63 -4.23
CA ASP A 120 2.97 -5.03 -4.09
C ASP A 120 2.89 -3.50 -4.20
N ALA A 121 2.69 -2.85 -3.04
CA ALA A 121 2.55 -1.40 -2.95
C ALA A 121 3.82 -0.65 -3.36
N LEU A 122 5.00 -1.16 -2.98
CA LEU A 122 6.27 -0.51 -3.29
C LEU A 122 6.60 -0.59 -4.78
N GLU A 123 6.34 -1.74 -5.42
CA GLU A 123 6.53 -1.87 -6.87
C GLU A 123 5.59 -0.95 -7.64
N LEU A 124 4.32 -0.88 -7.23
CA LEU A 124 3.33 -0.03 -7.88
C LEU A 124 3.67 1.45 -7.74
N GLU A 125 4.19 1.86 -6.58
CA GLU A 125 4.62 3.22 -6.32
C GLU A 125 5.86 3.56 -7.16
N LEU A 126 6.89 2.71 -7.15
CA LEU A 126 8.10 2.92 -7.96
C LEU A 126 7.76 3.04 -9.45
N ARG A 127 6.88 2.16 -9.96
CA ARG A 127 6.41 2.21 -11.35
C ARG A 127 5.74 3.53 -11.66
N SER A 128 4.81 3.95 -10.80
CA SER A 128 4.07 5.21 -10.99
C SER A 128 4.98 6.43 -10.95
N LEU A 129 5.99 6.45 -10.07
CA LEU A 129 6.98 7.53 -10.01
C LEU A 129 7.88 7.55 -11.26
N THR A 130 8.23 6.38 -11.80
CA THR A 130 9.05 6.27 -13.03
C THR A 130 8.33 6.82 -14.25
N GLU A 131 6.99 6.72 -14.29
CA GLU A 131 6.16 7.24 -15.37
C GLU A 131 6.03 8.77 -15.36
N ILE A 132 6.34 9.46 -14.24
CA ILE A 132 6.31 10.92 -14.18
C ILE A 132 7.45 11.52 -15.04
N PRO A 133 7.14 12.37 -16.03
CA PRO A 133 8.18 13.02 -16.83
C PRO A 133 8.87 14.14 -16.02
N LEU A 134 9.97 13.82 -15.34
CA LEU A 134 10.74 14.75 -14.47
C LEU A 134 11.06 16.10 -15.14
N ARG A 135 11.34 16.11 -16.44
CA ARG A 135 11.64 17.33 -17.21
C ARG A 135 10.49 18.36 -17.21
N SER A 136 9.26 17.91 -17.02
CA SER A 136 8.06 18.75 -17.01
C SER A 136 7.74 19.34 -15.64
N LEU A 137 8.41 18.86 -14.58
CA LEU A 137 8.21 19.36 -13.23
C LEU A 137 8.91 20.71 -13.06
N ASP A 138 8.23 21.65 -12.41
CA ASP A 138 8.86 22.83 -11.82
C ASP A 138 9.70 22.44 -10.59
N SER A 139 10.48 23.39 -10.07
CA SER A 139 11.39 23.14 -8.94
C SER A 139 10.64 22.64 -7.70
N ALA A 140 9.50 23.24 -7.34
CA ALA A 140 8.75 22.84 -6.15
C ALA A 140 8.20 21.41 -6.25
N ARG A 141 7.64 21.03 -7.41
CA ARG A 141 7.18 19.65 -7.65
C ARG A 141 8.34 18.66 -7.74
N ALA A 142 9.48 19.08 -8.29
CA ALA A 142 10.68 18.24 -8.30
C ALA A 142 11.21 17.97 -6.88
N VAL A 143 11.16 18.96 -5.98
CA VAL A 143 11.47 18.76 -4.54
C VAL A 143 10.53 17.74 -3.92
N ALA A 144 9.21 17.91 -4.10
CA ALA A 144 8.22 17.00 -3.53
C ALA A 144 8.39 15.57 -4.07
N PHE A 145 8.64 15.43 -5.37
CA PHE A 145 8.96 14.15 -5.99
C PHE A 145 10.20 13.52 -5.38
N ALA A 146 11.29 14.29 -5.22
CA ALA A 146 12.54 13.77 -4.69
C ALA A 146 12.36 13.22 -3.27
N THR A 147 11.65 13.94 -2.40
CA THR A 147 11.33 13.49 -1.04
C THR A 147 10.51 12.20 -1.04
N VAL A 148 9.50 12.08 -1.92
CA VAL A 148 8.71 10.85 -2.04
C VAL A 148 9.58 9.68 -2.50
N ALA A 149 10.47 9.90 -3.47
CA ALA A 149 11.37 8.87 -3.97
C ALA A 149 12.39 8.40 -2.91
N GLU A 150 12.92 9.31 -2.07
CA GLU A 150 13.77 8.95 -0.92
C GLU A 150 13.00 8.12 0.11
N ASN A 151 11.76 8.51 0.43
CA ASN A 151 10.90 7.77 1.35
C ASN A 151 10.52 6.37 0.82
N LEU A 152 10.35 6.23 -0.49
CA LEU A 152 10.19 4.92 -1.12
C LEU A 152 11.47 4.09 -0.99
N ALA A 153 12.64 4.69 -1.25
CA ALA A 153 13.91 3.99 -1.12
C ALA A 153 14.14 3.47 0.31
N LEU A 154 13.83 4.31 1.30
CA LEU A 154 13.89 3.95 2.73
C LEU A 154 12.99 2.75 3.07
N ARG A 155 11.74 2.76 2.61
CA ARG A 155 10.81 1.64 2.85
C ARG A 155 11.25 0.36 2.13
N ALA A 156 11.69 0.47 0.88
CA ALA A 156 12.19 -0.68 0.12
C ALA A 156 13.43 -1.30 0.76
N GLU A 157 14.34 -0.49 1.31
CA GLU A 157 15.49 -0.97 2.06
C GLU A 157 15.07 -1.70 3.34
N ALA A 158 14.13 -1.13 4.10
CA ALA A 158 13.59 -1.76 5.30
C ALA A 158 12.93 -3.12 5.01
N ASP A 159 12.28 -3.26 3.86
CA ASP A 159 11.71 -4.52 3.36
C ASP A 159 12.77 -5.47 2.75
N GLY A 160 14.06 -5.09 2.77
CA GLY A 160 15.16 -5.87 2.24
C GLY A 160 15.21 -5.94 0.71
N ARG A 161 14.48 -5.07 0.01
CA ARG A 161 14.37 -4.99 -1.46
C ARG A 161 15.36 -4.00 -2.04
N LEU A 162 16.65 -4.33 -1.94
CA LEU A 162 17.75 -3.40 -2.26
C LEU A 162 17.72 -2.87 -3.71
N GLU A 163 17.36 -3.67 -4.71
CA GLU A 163 17.21 -3.22 -6.11
C GLU A 163 16.21 -2.06 -6.25
N MET A 164 15.10 -2.15 -5.51
CA MET A 164 14.04 -1.15 -5.52
C MET A 164 14.47 0.09 -4.74
N ALA A 165 15.20 -0.09 -3.63
CA ALA A 165 15.78 1.02 -2.89
C ALA A 165 16.75 1.84 -3.75
N VAL A 166 17.65 1.18 -4.48
CA VAL A 166 18.57 1.81 -5.45
C VAL A 166 17.80 2.56 -6.54
N SER A 167 16.75 1.94 -7.09
CA SER A 167 15.90 2.56 -8.12
C SER A 167 15.19 3.81 -7.62
N GLY A 168 14.58 3.75 -6.42
CA GLY A 168 13.99 4.91 -5.76
C GLY A 168 15.00 6.02 -5.50
N GLN A 169 16.19 5.67 -5.02
CA GLN A 169 17.25 6.63 -4.75
C GLN A 169 17.78 7.30 -6.04
N THR A 170 17.85 6.55 -7.15
CA THR A 170 18.19 7.09 -8.48
C THR A 170 17.19 8.16 -8.93
N LEU A 171 15.89 7.90 -8.73
CA LEU A 171 14.83 8.87 -9.02
C LEU A 171 14.97 10.13 -8.16
N ALA A 172 15.26 9.98 -6.86
CA ALA A 172 15.48 11.09 -5.95
C ALA A 172 16.65 11.99 -6.38
N ILE A 173 17.80 11.41 -6.76
CA ILE A 173 18.97 12.18 -7.23
C ILE A 173 18.59 13.06 -8.43
N ARG A 174 17.96 12.47 -9.45
CA ARG A 174 17.55 13.19 -10.66
C ARG A 174 16.57 14.31 -10.35
N ALA A 175 15.64 14.07 -9.43
CA ALA A 175 14.67 15.06 -9.02
C ALA A 175 15.29 16.21 -8.20
N TRP A 176 16.23 15.92 -7.29
CA TRP A 176 16.99 16.97 -6.60
C TRP A 176 17.83 17.82 -7.54
N GLN A 177 18.45 17.20 -8.55
CA GLN A 177 19.15 17.92 -9.61
C GLN A 177 18.19 18.80 -10.40
N ARG A 178 17.01 18.28 -10.77
CA ARG A 178 15.97 19.05 -11.46
C ARG A 178 15.46 20.23 -10.64
N ALA A 179 15.35 20.06 -9.32
CA ALA A 179 14.99 21.12 -8.40
C ALA A 179 16.07 22.22 -8.25
N GLY A 180 17.31 21.94 -8.67
CA GLY A 180 18.46 22.82 -8.46
C GLY A 180 19.12 22.68 -7.07
N ASN A 181 18.73 21.68 -6.28
CA ASN A 181 19.25 21.47 -4.94
C ASN A 181 20.48 20.54 -4.97
N THR A 182 21.64 21.11 -5.26
CA THR A 182 22.91 20.36 -5.43
C THR A 182 23.36 19.65 -4.15
N THR A 183 23.12 20.26 -2.97
CA THR A 183 23.44 19.66 -1.68
C THR A 183 22.60 18.42 -1.40
N ALA A 184 21.28 18.50 -1.62
CA ALA A 184 20.40 17.34 -1.47
C ALA A 184 20.74 16.25 -2.49
N ALA A 185 20.99 16.60 -3.74
CA ALA A 185 21.41 15.65 -4.77
C ALA A 185 22.71 14.91 -4.38
N ARG A 186 23.69 15.61 -3.82
CA ARG A 186 24.93 14.99 -3.34
C ARG A 186 24.68 14.03 -2.18
N ARG A 187 23.87 14.41 -1.18
CA ARG A 187 23.50 13.51 -0.08
C ARG A 187 22.79 12.26 -0.61
N ALA A 188 21.88 12.45 -1.56
CA ALA A 188 21.15 11.36 -2.18
C ALA A 188 22.08 10.41 -2.97
N ALA A 189 23.12 10.94 -3.63
CA ALA A 189 24.14 10.13 -4.31
C ALA A 189 24.99 9.30 -3.33
N ILE A 190 25.42 9.89 -2.21
CA ILE A 190 26.16 9.15 -1.17
C ILE A 190 25.32 7.97 -0.65
N ARG A 191 24.02 8.20 -0.41
CA ARG A 191 23.09 7.13 0.01
C ARG A 191 22.93 6.05 -1.07
N HIS A 192 22.82 6.45 -2.34
CA HIS A 192 22.74 5.52 -3.46
C HIS A 192 23.96 4.59 -3.51
N ASP A 193 25.17 5.14 -3.38
CA ASP A 193 26.39 4.35 -3.39
C ASP A 193 26.46 3.37 -2.20
N ALA A 194 25.98 3.78 -1.02
CA ALA A 194 25.85 2.89 0.13
C ALA A 194 24.87 1.72 -0.13
N LEU A 195 23.73 1.99 -0.77
CA LEU A 195 22.75 0.96 -1.14
C LEU A 195 23.31 -0.02 -2.19
N GLU A 196 24.03 0.50 -3.19
CA GLU A 196 24.70 -0.33 -4.21
C GLU A 196 25.75 -1.26 -3.59
N ASN A 197 26.57 -0.74 -2.67
CA ASN A 197 27.55 -1.55 -1.95
C ASN A 197 26.88 -2.66 -1.14
N ALA A 198 25.81 -2.34 -0.40
CA ALA A 198 25.05 -3.33 0.36
C ALA A 198 24.43 -4.42 -0.54
N ARG A 199 23.91 -4.02 -1.71
CA ARG A 199 23.38 -4.94 -2.72
C ARG A 199 24.44 -5.90 -3.25
N GLN A 200 25.63 -5.38 -3.58
CA GLN A 200 26.74 -6.19 -4.07
C GLN A 200 27.25 -7.16 -3.01
N GLN A 201 27.37 -6.72 -1.75
CA GLN A 201 27.76 -7.58 -0.63
C GLN A 201 26.79 -8.76 -0.49
N ARG A 202 25.48 -8.50 -0.49
CA ARG A 202 24.45 -9.55 -0.40
C ARG A 202 24.51 -10.54 -1.57
N LEU A 203 24.75 -10.05 -2.79
CA LEU A 203 24.92 -10.92 -3.97
C LEU A 203 26.18 -11.78 -3.86
N SER A 204 27.27 -11.25 -3.27
CA SER A 204 28.50 -12.01 -3.06
C SER A 204 28.33 -13.12 -2.02
N GLU A 205 27.62 -12.84 -0.93
CA GLU A 205 27.31 -13.81 0.13
C GLU A 205 26.43 -14.96 -0.39
N GLN A 206 25.43 -14.66 -1.22
CA GLN A 206 24.57 -15.67 -1.83
C GLN A 206 25.33 -16.61 -2.78
N LYS A 207 26.36 -16.11 -3.47
CA LYS A 207 27.22 -16.93 -4.34
C LYS A 207 28.16 -17.85 -3.57
N LEU A 208 28.53 -17.47 -2.34
CA LEU A 208 29.47 -18.21 -1.50
C LEU A 208 28.80 -19.32 -0.65
N GLN A 209 27.47 -19.37 -0.58
CA GLN A 209 26.77 -20.50 0.04
C GLN A 209 26.65 -21.65 -0.97
N PRO A 210 27.47 -22.72 -0.87
CA PRO A 210 27.29 -23.89 -1.72
C PRO A 210 25.89 -24.47 -1.46
N LYS A 211 25.15 -24.76 -2.53
CA LYS A 211 23.92 -25.57 -2.44
C LYS A 211 24.31 -26.89 -1.81
N ASN A 212 23.97 -27.11 -0.54
CA ASN A 212 24.04 -28.45 0.05
C ASN A 212 23.09 -29.34 -0.76
N PRO A 213 23.59 -30.33 -1.52
CA PRO A 213 22.70 -31.30 -2.14
C PRO A 213 22.06 -32.10 -1.01
N SER A 214 20.72 -32.09 -0.96
CA SER A 214 19.93 -33.05 -0.18
C SER A 214 19.89 -34.39 -0.90
#